data_AF-A0A1F7UUT5-F1
#
_entry.id   AF-A0A1F7UUT5-F1
#
_cell.length_a   1.000
_cell.length_b   1.000
_cell.length_c   1.000
_cell.angle_alpha   90.00
_cell.angle_beta   90.00
_cell.angle_gamma   90.00
#
_symmetry.space_group_name_H-M   'P 1'
#
loop_
_entity.id
_entity.type
_entity.pdbx_description
1 polymer ?
#
loop_
_entity_poly.entity_id
_entity_poly.type
_entity_poly.pdbx_seq_one_letter_code
_entity_poly.pdbx_strand_id
1 'polypeptide(L)'
;MLIANNTTAPPSTGLQRAGFFVTKFGEKAGFGGAPQAPEVIIGKIIQGAMIMIGVIFGILVIYGGYLWMTARGNEEQVKKSIGILTTATIGFIVVVGAYAITSYIVSTVILASYQ
;
A
#
# COMPACT_ATOMS: atom_id res chain seq x y z
N MET A 1 18.44 13.59 52.43
CA MET A 1 17.51 12.58 51.87
C MET A 1 17.63 12.61 50.36
N LEU A 2 18.02 11.49 49.77
CA LEU A 2 18.20 11.31 48.33
C LEU A 2 16.83 11.12 47.69
N ILE A 3 16.39 12.06 46.85
CA ILE A 3 15.30 11.77 45.90
C ILE A 3 16.00 11.33 44.62
N ALA A 4 15.96 10.02 44.38
CA ALA A 4 16.34 9.43 43.11
C ALA A 4 15.39 9.94 42.01
N ASN A 5 15.81 11.01 41.34
CA ASN A 5 15.40 11.30 39.97
C ASN A 5 15.81 10.07 39.13
N ASN A 6 14.83 9.48 38.48
CA ASN A 6 14.79 8.27 37.68
C ASN A 6 15.86 8.17 36.56
N THR A 7 17.13 8.04 36.95
CA THR A 7 18.22 7.67 36.06
C THR A 7 17.80 6.62 35.03
N THR A 8 17.97 7.00 33.77
CA THR A 8 18.63 6.18 32.75
C THR A 8 17.90 4.94 32.24
N ALA A 9 17.27 5.10 31.08
CA ALA A 9 17.55 4.21 29.94
C ALA A 9 17.28 5.00 28.64
N PRO A 10 18.15 4.97 27.61
CA PRO A 10 17.66 5.26 26.26
C PRO A 10 16.44 4.37 26.04
N PRO A 11 15.32 4.89 25.51
CA PRO A 11 14.07 4.13 25.42
C PRO A 11 14.32 2.80 24.71
N SER A 12 14.40 1.71 25.47
CA SER A 12 14.80 0.39 24.97
C SER A 12 13.65 -0.21 24.16
N THR A 13 13.59 0.20 22.89
CA THR A 13 13.78 -0.64 21.69
C THR A 13 12.87 -1.86 21.46
N GLY A 14 11.97 -2.23 22.37
CA GLY A 14 11.04 -3.36 22.17
C GLY A 14 9.57 -2.96 22.25
N LEU A 15 9.15 -2.48 23.43
CA LEU A 15 7.75 -2.17 23.72
C LEU A 15 7.25 -0.91 23.01
N GLN A 16 8.10 0.11 22.84
CA GLN A 16 7.74 1.29 22.03
C GLN A 16 7.68 0.98 20.54
N ARG A 17 8.50 0.04 20.05
CA ARG A 17 8.40 -0.44 18.66
C ARG A 17 7.11 -1.24 18.50
N ALA A 18 6.80 -2.14 19.44
CA ALA A 18 5.54 -2.86 19.45
C ALA A 18 4.33 -1.90 19.51
N GLY A 19 4.36 -0.89 20.37
CA GLY A 19 3.33 0.16 20.43
C GLY A 19 3.23 0.96 19.12
N PHE A 20 4.35 1.33 18.52
CA PHE A 20 4.38 2.00 17.21
C PHE A 20 3.72 1.14 16.12
N PHE A 21 4.02 -0.16 16.06
CA PHE A 21 3.38 -1.07 15.11
C PHE A 21 1.88 -1.21 15.41
N VAL A 22 1.50 -1.50 16.66
CA VAL A 22 0.09 -1.68 17.06
C VAL A 22 -0.74 -0.42 16.77
N THR A 23 -0.22 0.77 17.09
CA THR A 23 -0.91 2.03 16.80
C THR A 23 -0.97 2.31 15.30
N LYS A 24 0.10 2.07 14.52
CA LYS A 24 0.08 2.25 13.07
C LYS A 24 -0.83 1.26 12.34
N PHE A 25 -0.92 0.03 12.83
CA PHE A 25 -1.88 -0.95 12.33
C PHE A 25 -3.31 -0.58 12.74
N GLY A 26 -3.56 -0.19 13.99
CA GLY A 26 -4.88 0.25 14.47
C GLY A 26 -5.39 1.50 13.77
N GLU A 27 -4.50 2.45 13.46
CA GLU A 27 -4.81 3.66 12.69
C GLU A 27 -5.20 3.32 11.25
N LYS A 28 -4.41 2.47 10.59
CA LYS A 28 -4.69 1.99 9.22
C LYS A 28 -5.91 1.07 9.13
N ALA A 29 -6.19 0.31 10.19
CA ALA A 29 -7.34 -0.60 10.27
C ALA A 29 -8.63 0.06 10.76
N GLY A 30 -8.62 1.36 11.07
CA GLY A 30 -9.83 2.11 11.42
C GLY A 30 -10.22 2.08 12.91
N PHE A 31 -9.41 1.47 13.78
CA PHE A 31 -9.70 1.35 15.23
C PHE A 31 -9.19 2.53 16.07
N GLY A 32 -8.45 3.48 15.47
CA GLY A 32 -7.95 4.67 16.15
C GLY A 32 -8.86 5.88 16.00
N GLY A 33 -9.72 6.14 17.00
CA GLY A 33 -10.22 7.47 17.38
C GLY A 33 -11.39 8.08 16.57
N ALA A 34 -12.40 8.52 17.35
CA ALA A 34 -13.54 9.40 17.02
C ALA A 34 -14.44 8.98 15.82
N PRO A 35 -15.68 9.50 15.69
CA PRO A 35 -16.51 9.23 14.53
C PRO A 35 -15.77 9.69 13.27
N GLN A 36 -15.26 8.75 12.49
CA GLN A 36 -14.54 9.05 11.25
C GLN A 36 -15.58 9.36 10.19
N ALA A 37 -15.41 10.49 9.50
CA ALA A 37 -16.23 10.83 8.37
C ALA A 37 -16.17 9.68 7.34
N PRO A 38 -17.29 9.34 6.65
CA PRO A 38 -17.36 8.17 5.76
C PRO A 38 -16.22 8.12 4.74
N GLU A 39 -15.71 9.28 4.32
CA GLU A 39 -14.61 9.46 3.38
C GLU A 39 -13.30 8.82 3.88
N VAL A 40 -13.02 8.90 5.18
CA VAL A 40 -11.80 8.34 5.79
C VAL A 40 -11.87 6.81 5.84
N ILE A 41 -13.05 6.27 6.15
CA ILE A 41 -13.27 4.82 6.20
C ILE A 41 -13.12 4.22 4.80
N ILE A 42 -13.72 4.86 3.80
CA ILE A 42 -13.61 4.45 2.39
C ILE A 42 -12.15 4.53 1.93
N GLY A 43 -11.43 5.59 2.28
CA GLY A 43 -10.01 5.73 1.97
C GLY A 43 -9.14 4.60 2.52
N LYS A 44 -9.39 4.15 3.76
CA LYS A 44 -8.68 3.02 4.38
C LYS A 44 -8.99 1.68 3.71
N ILE A 45 -10.27 1.44 3.39
CA ILE A 45 -10.69 0.22 2.69
C ILE A 45 -10.03 0.14 1.31
N ILE A 46 -10.05 1.24 0.55
CA ILE A 46 -9.41 1.34 -0.75
C ILE A 46 -7.92 1.11 -0.62
N GLN A 47 -7.25 1.73 0.35
CA GLN A 47 -5.81 1.57 0.55
C GLN A 47 -5.43 0.12 0.90
N GLY A 48 -6.22 -0.56 1.74
CA GLY A 48 -6.04 -1.98 2.05
C GLY A 48 -6.23 -2.87 0.82
N ALA A 49 -7.31 -2.66 0.07
CA ALA A 49 -7.60 -3.40 -1.17
C ALA A 49 -6.52 -3.18 -2.23
N MET A 50 -6.00 -1.96 -2.36
CA MET A 50 -4.96 -1.61 -3.33
C MET A 50 -3.67 -2.41 -3.12
N ILE A 51 -3.28 -2.62 -1.86
CA ILE A 51 -2.07 -3.38 -1.52
C ILE A 51 -2.28 -4.85 -1.92
N MET A 52 -3.44 -5.43 -1.61
CA MET A 52 -3.75 -6.82 -1.96
C MET A 52 -3.73 -7.03 -3.49
N ILE A 53 -4.31 -6.09 -4.24
CA ILE A 53 -4.30 -6.09 -5.70
C ILE A 53 -2.85 -5.96 -6.22
N GLY A 54 -2.08 -5.01 -5.70
CA GLY A 54 -0.69 -4.78 -6.11
C GLY A 54 0.20 -6.02 -5.93
N VAL A 55 0.01 -6.78 -4.86
CA VAL A 55 0.73 -8.04 -4.62
C VAL A 55 0.39 -9.09 -5.69
N ILE A 56 -0.89 -9.24 -6.03
CA ILE A 56 -1.33 -10.17 -7.08
C ILE A 56 -0.72 -9.81 -8.43
N PHE A 57 -0.74 -8.52 -8.80
CA PHE A 57 -0.10 -8.04 -10.02
C PHE A 57 1.41 -8.26 -10.01
N GLY A 58 2.08 -8.03 -8.87
CA GLY A 58 3.51 -8.32 -8.72
C GLY A 58 3.85 -9.78 -9.02
N ILE A 59 3.06 -10.72 -8.50
CA ILE A 59 3.23 -12.15 -8.76
C ILE A 59 3.03 -12.49 -10.25
N LEU A 60 2.02 -11.88 -10.90
CA LEU A 60 1.76 -12.05 -12.33
C LEU A 60 2.93 -11.56 -13.21
N VAL A 61 3.53 -10.41 -12.86
CA VAL A 61 4.69 -9.87 -13.57
C VAL A 61 5.90 -10.79 -13.42
N ILE A 62 6.14 -11.32 -12.22
CA ILE A 62 7.21 -12.29 -11.97
C ILE A 62 6.97 -13.57 -12.80
N TYR A 63 5.75 -14.08 -12.83
CA TYR A 63 5.39 -15.27 -13.61
C TYR A 63 5.56 -15.05 -15.13
N GLY A 64 5.08 -13.93 -15.66
CA GLY A 64 5.23 -13.58 -17.07
C GLY A 64 6.68 -13.35 -17.47
N GLY A 65 7.47 -12.71 -16.60
CA GLY A 65 8.91 -12.51 -16.79
C GLY A 65 9.68 -13.82 -16.78
N TYR A 66 9.36 -14.73 -15.86
CA TYR A 66 9.96 -16.06 -15.80
C TYR A 66 9.65 -16.86 -17.07
N LEU A 67 8.39 -16.86 -17.51
CA LEU A 67 7.97 -17.55 -18.74
C LEU A 67 8.74 -17.03 -19.96
N TRP A 68 8.92 -15.71 -20.06
CA TRP A 68 9.68 -15.07 -21.14
C TRP A 68 11.16 -15.48 -21.13
N MET A 69 11.79 -15.52 -19.96
CA MET A 69 13.18 -15.98 -19.81
C MET A 69 13.36 -17.46 -20.14
N THR A 70 12.37 -18.30 -19.85
CA THR A 70 12.42 -19.75 -20.13
C THR A 70 12.06 -20.12 -21.57
N ALA A 71 11.56 -19.18 -22.38
CA ALA A 71 11.05 -19.47 -23.71
C ALA A 71 12.12 -19.99 -24.70
N ARG A 72 13.42 -19.80 -24.42
CA ARG A 72 14.58 -20.41 -25.14
C ARG A 72 14.48 -20.42 -26.68
N GLY A 73 13.82 -19.43 -27.28
CA GLY A 73 13.65 -19.31 -28.73
C GLY A 73 12.35 -19.89 -29.31
N ASN A 74 11.44 -20.43 -28.48
CA ASN A 74 10.08 -20.77 -28.92
C ASN A 74 9.23 -19.50 -29.02
N GLU A 75 8.93 -19.07 -30.25
CA GLU A 75 8.11 -17.88 -30.53
C GLU A 75 6.73 -17.93 -29.88
N GLU A 76 6.12 -19.12 -29.74
CA GLU A 76 4.82 -19.28 -29.12
C GLU A 76 4.85 -18.94 -27.62
N GLN A 77 5.91 -19.37 -26.92
CA GLN A 77 6.11 -19.03 -25.51
C GLN A 77 6.46 -17.56 -25.33
N VAL A 78 7.25 -16.96 -26.23
CA VAL A 78 7.55 -15.53 -26.20
C VAL A 78 6.27 -14.71 -26.37
N LYS A 79 5.45 -15.03 -27.38
CA LYS A 79 4.19 -14.34 -27.66
C LYS A 79 3.20 -14.49 -26.50
N LYS A 80 3.10 -15.68 -25.91
CA LYS A 80 2.27 -15.92 -24.73
C LYS A 80 2.73 -15.11 -23.51
N SER A 81 4.03 -15.05 -23.26
CA SER A 81 4.60 -14.27 -22.15
C SER A 81 4.34 -12.78 -22.30
N ILE A 82 4.56 -12.24 -23.50
CA ILE A 82 4.26 -10.83 -23.81
C ILE A 82 2.76 -10.56 -23.69
N GLY A 83 1.89 -11.48 -24.10
CA GLY A 83 0.44 -11.35 -23.91
C GLY A 83 0.02 -11.20 -22.44
N ILE A 84 0.64 -11.99 -21.54
CA ILE A 84 0.43 -11.91 -20.09
C ILE A 84 0.94 -10.57 -19.56
N LEU A 85 2.16 -10.18 -19.92
CA LEU A 85 2.77 -8.92 -19.48
C LEU A 85 1.99 -7.69 -19.95
N THR A 86 1.49 -7.70 -21.19
CA THR A 86 0.71 -6.58 -21.76
C THR A 86 -0.61 -6.41 -21.02
N THR A 87 -1.35 -7.51 -20.82
CA THR A 87 -2.62 -7.50 -20.08
C THR A 87 -2.42 -7.08 -18.62
N ALA A 88 -1.37 -7.60 -17.96
CA ALA A 88 -1.02 -7.21 -16.60
C ALA A 88 -0.65 -5.72 -16.49
N THR A 89 0.10 -5.19 -17.46
CA THR A 89 0.53 -3.78 -17.47
C THR A 89 -0.66 -2.83 -17.66
N ILE A 90 -1.59 -3.17 -18.55
CA ILE A 90 -2.80 -2.35 -18.77
C ILE A 90 -3.65 -2.31 -17.49
N GLY A 91 -3.88 -3.47 -16.85
CA GLY A 91 -4.60 -3.52 -15.58
C GLY A 91 -3.92 -2.69 -14.49
N PHE A 92 -2.59 -2.76 -14.40
CA PHE A 92 -1.82 -1.97 -13.45
C PHE A 92 -1.97 -0.46 -13.69
N ILE A 93 -1.87 0.00 -14.95
CA ILE A 93 -2.05 1.41 -15.32
C ILE A 93 -3.44 1.91 -14.94
N VAL A 94 -4.50 1.13 -15.16
CA VAL A 94 -5.87 1.52 -14.80
C VAL A 94 -6.02 1.71 -13.29
N VAL A 95 -5.49 0.79 -12.48
CA VAL A 95 -5.56 0.87 -11.01
C VAL A 95 -4.79 2.09 -10.49
N VAL A 96 -3.57 2.31 -10.98
CA VAL A 96 -2.76 3.47 -10.61
C VAL A 96 -3.42 4.78 -11.06
N GLY A 97 -3.97 4.80 -12.28
CA GLY A 97 -4.70 5.95 -12.81
C GLY A 97 -5.93 6.30 -11.99
N ALA A 98 -6.72 5.30 -11.59
CA ALA A 98 -7.87 5.50 -10.71
C ALA A 98 -7.47 6.12 -9.36
N TYR A 99 -6.41 5.60 -8.73
CA TYR A 99 -5.90 6.15 -7.47
C TYR A 99 -5.36 7.58 -7.61
N ALA A 100 -4.63 7.86 -8.69
CA ALA A 100 -4.12 9.19 -8.99
C ALA A 100 -5.27 10.20 -9.14
N ILE A 101 -6.34 9.83 -9.84
CA ILE A 101 -7.52 10.69 -10.01
C ILE A 101 -8.22 10.91 -8.65
N THR A 102 -8.45 9.86 -7.87
CA THR A 102 -9.09 9.98 -6.55
C THR A 102 -8.30 10.89 -5.61
N SER A 103 -6.98 10.68 -5.52
CA SER A 103 -6.12 11.51 -4.66
C SER A 103 -6.05 12.96 -5.13
N TYR A 104 -6.09 13.20 -6.44
CA TYR A 104 -6.15 14.55 -7.01
C TYR A 104 -7.44 15.28 -6.61
N ILE A 105 -8.60 14.64 -6.74
CA ILE A 105 -9.90 15.24 -6.36
C ILE A 105 -9.93 15.53 -4.86
N VAL A 106 -9.55 14.56 -4.02
CA VAL A 106 -9.54 14.72 -2.56
C VAL A 106 -8.61 15.86 -2.14
N SER A 107 -7.41 15.92 -2.70
CA SER A 107 -6.45 17.00 -2.40
C SER A 107 -7.00 18.37 -2.80
N THR A 108 -7.67 18.46 -3.95
CA THR A 108 -8.27 19.71 -4.44
C THR A 108 -9.41 20.18 -3.54
N VAL A 109 -10.29 19.26 -3.11
CA VAL A 109 -11.42 19.58 -2.22
C VAL A 109 -10.94 20.02 -0.83
N ILE A 110 -9.91 19.38 -0.28
CA ILE A 110 -9.34 19.75 1.02
C ILE A 110 -8.65 21.11 0.94
N LEU A 111 -7.93 21.41 -0.14
CA LEU A 111 -7.31 22.73 -0.33
C LEU A 111 -8.36 23.84 -0.50
N ALA A 112 -9.45 23.56 -1.23
CA ALA A 112 -10.52 24.52 -1.45
C ALA A 112 -11.34 24.82 -0.18
N SER A 113 -11.41 23.88 0.76
CA SER A 113 -12.11 24.07 2.04
C SER A 113 -11.28 24.81 3.09
N TYR A 114 -10.01 25.12 2.79
CA TYR A 114 -9.14 25.94 3.64
C TYR A 114 -9.14 27.43 3.25
N GLN A 115 -10.01 27.85 2.32
CA GLN A 115 -10.30 29.25 1.99
C GLN A 115 -11.71 29.62 2.44
#